data_AF-A0A838VJC1-F1
#
_entry.id   AF-A0A838VJC1-F1
#
_cell.length_a   1.000
_cell.length_b   1.000
_cell.length_c   1.000
_cell.angle_alpha   90.00
_cell.angle_beta   90.00
_cell.angle_gamma   90.00
#
_symmetry.space_group_name_H-M   'P 1'
#
loop_
_entity.id
_entity.type
_entity.pdbx_description
1 polymer ?
#
loop_
_entity_poly.entity_id
_entity_poly.type
_entity_poly.pdbx_seq_one_letter_code
_entity_poly.pdbx_strand_id
1 'polypeptide(L)'
;EQADWIIGEGLFTNQVKGVGIRSMKAPGTAYDDPVLGKDPQPAHMDKIYTGVRDNGGVHINSGIPNYVFYLVATKIGGNAWEKAGKIWYTALCKRIDSKATFKQAAETLIKVAGELYGDGGTEQKAVTEAWKEVGVL
;
A
#
# COMPACT_ATOMS: atom_id res chain seq x y z
N GLU A 1 -12.89 -8.95 -1.43
CA GLU A 1 -13.78 -8.41 -2.49
C GLU A 1 -14.78 -7.37 -2.00
N GLN A 2 -15.30 -7.47 -0.76
CA GLN A 2 -16.33 -6.54 -0.26
C GLN A 2 -15.80 -5.18 0.24
N ALA A 3 -14.53 -5.10 0.67
CA ALA A 3 -13.95 -3.85 1.19
C ALA A 3 -13.79 -2.79 0.08
N ASP A 4 -14.11 -1.53 0.40
CA ASP A 4 -14.00 -0.39 -0.51
C ASP A 4 -12.53 -0.08 -0.90
N TRP A 5 -11.61 -0.26 0.06
CA TRP A 5 -10.19 0.13 0.00
C TRP A 5 -9.96 1.63 -0.17
N ILE A 6 -10.87 2.45 0.36
CA ILE A 6 -10.85 3.91 0.30
C ILE A 6 -10.50 4.48 1.67
N ILE A 7 -9.54 5.42 1.69
CA ILE A 7 -9.22 6.17 2.90
C ILE A 7 -9.99 7.48 2.86
N GLY A 8 -10.88 7.67 3.83
CA GLY A 8 -11.68 8.90 3.95
C GLY A 8 -12.95 8.91 3.10
N GLU A 9 -13.54 7.73 2.86
CA GLU A 9 -14.90 7.66 2.31
C GLU A 9 -15.87 8.46 3.21
N GLY A 10 -16.78 9.22 2.59
CA GLY A 10 -17.78 10.03 3.28
C GLY A 10 -17.26 11.33 3.92
N LEU A 11 -15.95 11.62 3.86
CA LEU A 11 -15.40 12.89 4.36
C LEU A 11 -15.69 14.08 3.44
N PHE A 12 -15.81 13.83 2.14
CA PHE A 12 -16.08 14.86 1.15
C PHE A 12 -17.56 15.21 1.10
N THR A 13 -17.86 16.50 0.89
CA THR A 13 -19.21 16.94 0.57
C THR A 13 -19.60 16.46 -0.82
N ASN A 14 -20.89 16.49 -1.13
CA ASN A 14 -21.40 16.17 -2.46
C ASN A 14 -20.92 17.10 -3.59
N GLN A 15 -20.20 18.19 -3.25
CA GLN A 15 -19.66 19.13 -4.22
C GLN A 15 -18.29 18.71 -4.74
N VAL A 16 -17.58 17.82 -4.04
CA VAL A 16 -16.23 17.37 -4.41
C VAL A 16 -16.32 16.16 -5.34
N LYS A 17 -15.57 16.21 -6.44
CA LYS A 17 -15.45 15.08 -7.37
C LYS A 17 -14.41 14.07 -6.90
N GLY A 18 -14.79 13.25 -5.94
CA GLY A 18 -13.93 12.18 -5.42
C GLY A 18 -14.70 11.17 -4.57
N VAL A 19 -14.12 9.98 -4.42
CA VAL A 19 -14.66 8.90 -3.57
C VAL A 19 -14.05 8.92 -2.17
N GLY A 20 -12.90 9.59 -2.00
CA GLY A 20 -12.21 9.74 -0.73
C GLY A 20 -10.85 10.41 -0.93
N ILE A 21 -10.04 10.44 0.11
CA ILE A 21 -8.73 11.11 0.09
C ILE A 21 -7.70 10.26 -0.67
N ARG A 22 -7.75 8.93 -0.53
CA ARG A 22 -6.85 7.98 -1.20
C ARG A 22 -7.57 6.67 -1.53
N SER A 23 -7.06 5.95 -2.52
CA SER A 23 -7.48 4.60 -2.87
C SER A 23 -6.29 3.66 -2.72
N MET A 24 -6.42 2.63 -1.88
CA MET A 24 -5.39 1.60 -1.75
C MET A 24 -5.38 0.66 -2.96
N LYS A 25 -6.54 0.37 -3.55
CA LYS A 25 -6.67 -0.53 -4.71
C LYS A 25 -6.31 0.12 -6.05
N ALA A 26 -6.33 1.44 -6.12
CA ALA A 26 -6.01 2.21 -7.32
C ALA A 26 -5.47 3.61 -6.94
N PRO A 27 -4.21 3.71 -6.48
CA PRO A 27 -3.60 5.01 -6.18
C PRO A 27 -3.64 5.96 -7.37
N GLY A 28 -3.94 7.24 -7.14
CA GLY A 28 -4.03 8.26 -8.19
C GLY A 28 -5.42 8.41 -8.80
N THR A 29 -6.42 7.69 -8.27
CA THR A 29 -7.80 7.71 -8.78
C THR A 29 -8.85 8.09 -7.73
N ALA A 30 -8.44 8.52 -6.53
CA ALA A 30 -9.39 8.81 -5.46
C ALA A 30 -10.25 10.07 -5.72
N TYR A 31 -9.69 11.05 -6.43
CA TYR A 31 -10.36 12.29 -6.80
C TYR A 31 -9.75 12.94 -8.06
N ASP A 32 -10.59 13.69 -8.77
CA ASP A 32 -10.22 14.57 -9.89
C ASP A 32 -11.20 15.76 -9.91
N ASP A 33 -10.84 16.81 -9.18
CA ASP A 33 -11.71 17.91 -8.82
C ASP A 33 -11.10 19.27 -9.22
N PRO A 34 -11.90 20.24 -9.71
CA PRO A 34 -11.37 21.55 -10.12
C PRO A 34 -10.69 22.36 -9.01
N VAL A 35 -11.07 22.14 -7.74
CA VAL A 35 -10.53 22.88 -6.58
C VAL A 35 -9.41 22.08 -5.92
N LEU A 36 -9.60 20.78 -5.69
CA LEU A 36 -8.58 19.94 -5.05
C LEU A 36 -7.47 19.49 -6.00
N GLY A 37 -7.69 19.58 -7.31
CA GLY A 37 -6.84 18.99 -8.33
C GLY A 37 -7.07 17.48 -8.46
N LYS A 38 -6.06 16.77 -8.94
CA LYS A 38 -6.08 15.32 -9.13
C LYS A 38 -5.24 14.61 -8.07
N ASP A 39 -5.69 13.44 -7.64
CA ASP A 39 -4.93 12.53 -6.77
C ASP A 39 -3.52 12.26 -7.37
N PRO A 40 -2.43 12.67 -6.69
CA PRO A 40 -1.08 12.58 -7.23
C PRO A 40 -0.40 11.23 -6.98
N GLN A 41 -1.04 10.29 -6.27
CA GLN A 41 -0.36 9.07 -5.80
C GLN A 41 0.05 8.13 -6.96
N PRO A 42 1.32 7.73 -7.06
CA PRO A 42 1.72 6.65 -7.94
C PRO A 42 1.38 5.28 -7.34
N ALA A 43 1.09 4.31 -8.20
CA ALA A 43 0.94 2.90 -7.83
C ALA A 43 2.22 2.06 -8.09
N HIS A 44 3.23 2.65 -8.76
CA HIS A 44 4.44 1.95 -9.21
C HIS A 44 5.69 2.84 -9.06
N MET A 45 6.85 2.22 -8.81
CA MET A 45 8.13 2.90 -8.59
C MET A 45 8.60 3.77 -9.76
N ASP A 46 8.30 3.39 -11.01
CA ASP A 46 8.60 4.22 -12.21
C ASP A 46 8.04 5.64 -12.15
N LYS A 47 7.00 5.85 -11.33
CA LYS A 47 6.34 7.14 -11.14
C LYS A 47 6.60 7.73 -9.75
N ILE A 48 7.60 7.24 -9.03
CA ILE A 48 7.94 7.75 -7.70
C ILE A 48 8.23 9.26 -7.78
N TYR A 49 7.64 10.00 -6.85
CA TYR A 49 7.94 11.41 -6.69
C TYR A 49 9.30 11.58 -6.00
N THR A 50 10.20 12.34 -6.61
CA THR A 50 11.58 12.57 -6.12
C THR A 50 11.87 14.02 -5.73
N GLY A 51 10.84 14.87 -5.70
CA GLY A 51 10.98 16.27 -5.30
C GLY A 51 11.01 16.46 -3.78
N VAL A 52 11.14 17.72 -3.35
CA VAL A 52 11.32 18.07 -1.92
C VAL A 52 10.03 18.40 -1.17
N ARG A 53 8.90 18.56 -1.88
CA ARG A 53 7.62 18.87 -1.23
C ARG A 53 7.15 17.68 -0.41
N ASP A 54 6.24 17.94 0.52
CA ASP A 54 5.60 16.86 1.31
C ASP A 54 6.62 15.95 1.99
N ASN A 55 7.68 16.55 2.55
CA ASN A 55 8.79 15.85 3.20
C ASN A 55 9.42 14.75 2.32
N GLY A 56 9.56 15.00 1.01
CA GLY A 56 10.00 13.99 0.04
C GLY A 56 8.86 13.11 -0.51
N GLY A 57 7.63 13.61 -0.48
CA GLY A 57 6.44 12.93 -1.00
C GLY A 57 5.92 11.81 -0.11
N VAL A 58 5.91 11.99 1.22
CA VAL A 58 5.44 10.93 2.13
C VAL A 58 3.98 10.53 1.91
N HIS A 59 3.10 11.50 1.61
CA HIS A 59 1.71 11.23 1.27
C HIS A 59 1.58 10.83 -0.21
N ILE A 60 2.36 11.44 -1.10
CA ILE A 60 2.35 11.13 -2.54
C ILE A 60 2.75 9.66 -2.75
N ASN A 61 3.95 9.28 -2.33
CA ASN A 61 4.54 7.96 -2.59
C ASN A 61 3.91 6.83 -1.76
N SER A 62 3.07 7.12 -0.76
CA SER A 62 2.37 6.10 0.03
C SER A 62 1.38 5.25 -0.79
N GLY A 63 1.00 5.68 -1.99
CA GLY A 63 0.20 4.88 -2.92
C GLY A 63 0.85 3.54 -3.26
N ILE A 64 2.18 3.50 -3.42
CA ILE A 64 2.94 2.30 -3.76
C ILE A 64 2.77 1.20 -2.69
N PRO A 65 3.15 1.42 -1.40
CA PRO A 65 2.95 0.40 -0.37
C PRO A 65 1.48 0.14 -0.04
N ASN A 66 0.56 1.09 -0.27
CA ASN A 66 -0.87 0.84 -0.12
C ASN A 66 -1.37 -0.19 -1.15
N TYR A 67 -0.96 -0.05 -2.41
CA TYR A 67 -1.33 -0.98 -3.47
C TYR A 67 -0.74 -2.37 -3.24
N VAL A 68 0.50 -2.45 -2.74
CA VAL A 68 1.08 -3.72 -2.29
C VAL A 68 0.21 -4.39 -1.23
N PHE A 69 -0.21 -3.68 -0.18
CA PHE A 69 -1.04 -4.29 0.86
C PHE A 69 -2.38 -4.79 0.31
N TYR A 70 -3.01 -4.01 -0.58
CA TYR A 70 -4.23 -4.42 -1.28
C TYR A 70 -4.03 -5.71 -2.08
N LEU A 71 -2.97 -5.80 -2.89
CA LEU A 71 -2.65 -6.98 -3.69
C LEU A 71 -2.45 -8.21 -2.82
N VAL A 72 -1.67 -8.07 -1.74
CA VAL A 72 -1.39 -9.17 -0.80
C VAL A 72 -2.68 -9.64 -0.11
N ALA A 73 -3.46 -8.71 0.44
CA ALA A 73 -4.71 -9.06 1.12
C ALA A 73 -5.70 -9.74 0.17
N THR A 74 -5.80 -9.26 -1.07
CA THR A 74 -6.68 -9.83 -2.10
C THR A 74 -6.22 -11.21 -2.54
N LYS A 75 -4.90 -11.40 -2.74
CA LYS A 75 -4.32 -12.69 -3.13
C LYS A 75 -4.45 -13.76 -2.06
N ILE A 76 -4.29 -13.39 -0.78
CA ILE A 76 -4.44 -14.31 0.36
C ILE A 76 -5.92 -14.64 0.60
N GLY A 77 -6.82 -13.68 0.42
CA GLY A 77 -8.25 -13.84 0.65
C GLY A 77 -8.63 -13.88 2.14
N GLY A 78 -9.91 -14.07 2.40
CA GLY A 78 -10.48 -14.02 3.76
C GLY A 78 -10.47 -12.59 4.33
N ASN A 79 -10.42 -12.50 5.66
CA ASN A 79 -10.35 -11.22 6.34
C ASN A 79 -8.92 -10.68 6.31
N ALA A 80 -8.73 -9.47 5.77
CA ALA A 80 -7.40 -8.89 5.56
C ALA A 80 -6.56 -8.81 6.85
N TRP A 81 -7.20 -8.62 8.01
CA TRP A 81 -6.51 -8.53 9.31
C TRP A 81 -5.98 -9.87 9.82
N GLU A 82 -6.54 -11.01 9.40
CA GLU A 82 -6.14 -12.34 9.93
C GLU A 82 -4.74 -12.73 9.48
N LYS A 83 -4.41 -12.48 8.21
CA LYS A 83 -3.13 -12.88 7.62
C LYS A 83 -2.29 -11.69 7.18
N ALA A 84 -2.74 -10.92 6.18
CA ALA A 84 -1.98 -9.77 5.66
C ALA A 84 -1.70 -8.74 6.75
N GLY A 85 -2.72 -8.35 7.52
CA GLY A 85 -2.58 -7.43 8.65
C GLY A 85 -1.59 -7.93 9.70
N LYS A 86 -1.59 -9.23 10.02
CA LYS A 86 -0.64 -9.82 10.97
C LYS A 86 0.82 -9.78 10.48
N ILE A 87 1.06 -9.93 9.17
CA ILE A 87 2.40 -9.76 8.57
C ILE A 87 2.87 -8.32 8.77
N TRP A 88 2.06 -7.34 8.37
CA TRP A 88 2.40 -5.91 8.49
C TRP A 88 2.61 -5.50 9.95
N TYR A 89 1.71 -5.90 10.84
CA TYR A 89 1.81 -5.58 12.27
C TYR A 89 3.07 -6.17 12.90
N THR A 90 3.39 -7.43 12.58
CA THR A 90 4.60 -8.09 13.09
C THR A 90 5.87 -7.42 12.56
N ALA A 91 5.91 -7.07 11.27
CA ALA A 91 7.03 -6.36 10.67
C ALA A 91 7.24 -4.98 11.32
N LEU A 92 6.17 -4.19 11.45
CA LEU A 92 6.19 -2.85 12.04
C LEU A 92 6.66 -2.88 13.50
N CYS A 93 6.11 -3.76 14.33
CA CYS A 93 6.40 -3.76 15.76
C CYS A 93 7.76 -4.36 16.13
N LYS A 94 8.37 -5.19 15.26
CA LYS A 94 9.50 -6.03 15.66
C LYS A 94 10.68 -6.08 14.69
N ARG A 95 10.58 -5.54 13.48
CA ARG A 95 11.56 -5.83 12.42
C ARG A 95 11.96 -4.64 11.56
N ILE A 96 11.04 -3.71 11.27
CA ILE A 96 11.33 -2.55 10.41
C ILE A 96 12.12 -1.49 11.18
N ASP A 97 13.22 -1.03 10.57
CA ASP A 97 14.02 0.08 11.08
C ASP A 97 13.36 1.43 10.77
N SER A 98 13.62 2.44 11.62
CA SER A 98 13.08 3.79 11.44
C SER A 98 13.52 4.50 10.15
N LYS A 99 14.58 4.02 9.49
CA LYS A 99 15.11 4.52 8.21
C LYS A 99 14.90 3.55 7.05
N ALA A 100 14.05 2.53 7.22
CA ALA A 100 13.84 1.52 6.19
C ALA A 100 13.34 2.13 4.87
N THR A 101 14.00 1.73 3.78
CA THR A 101 13.53 1.97 2.40
C THR A 101 12.40 1.00 2.02
N PHE A 102 11.71 1.24 0.90
CA PHE A 102 10.70 0.30 0.39
C PHE A 102 11.28 -1.09 0.12
N LYS A 103 12.51 -1.19 -0.40
CA LYS A 103 13.16 -2.48 -0.63
C LYS A 103 13.42 -3.23 0.69
N GLN A 104 13.91 -2.53 1.71
CA GLN A 104 14.13 -3.13 3.04
C GLN A 104 12.82 -3.53 3.71
N ALA A 105 11.75 -2.73 3.56
CA ALA A 105 10.42 -3.09 4.02
C ALA A 105 9.89 -4.34 3.29
N ALA A 106 10.08 -4.43 1.97
CA ALA A 106 9.69 -5.59 1.16
C ALA A 106 10.38 -6.87 1.64
N GLU A 107 11.71 -6.86 1.74
CA GLU A 107 12.51 -7.98 2.24
C GLU A 107 12.09 -8.40 3.65
N THR A 108 11.81 -7.42 4.52
CA THR A 108 11.34 -7.68 5.89
C THR A 108 9.97 -8.35 5.90
N LEU A 109 9.02 -7.87 5.10
CA LEU A 109 7.67 -8.44 5.01
C LEU A 109 7.68 -9.85 4.43
N ILE A 110 8.52 -10.13 3.42
CA ILE A 110 8.70 -11.47 2.84
C ILE A 110 9.22 -12.44 3.90
N LYS A 111 10.22 -12.03 4.67
CA LYS A 111 10.76 -12.86 5.77
C LYS A 111 9.70 -13.13 6.83
N VAL A 112 8.99 -12.10 7.29
CA VAL A 112 7.91 -12.25 8.29
C VAL A 112 6.78 -13.15 7.79
N ALA A 113 6.42 -13.06 6.51
CA ALA A 113 5.41 -13.93 5.92
C ALA A 113 5.83 -15.41 5.94
N GLY A 114 7.10 -15.71 5.60
CA GLY A 114 7.67 -17.06 5.69
C GLY A 114 7.71 -17.58 7.12
N GLU A 115 8.15 -16.75 8.08
CA GLU A 115 8.19 -17.11 9.51
C GLU A 115 6.79 -17.42 10.08
N LEU A 116 5.75 -16.69 9.66
CA LEU A 116 4.40 -16.84 10.20
C LEU A 116 3.59 -17.97 9.54
N TYR A 117 3.81 -18.23 8.25
CA TYR A 117 2.93 -19.10 7.45
C TYR A 117 3.68 -20.19 6.65
N GLY A 118 5.01 -20.29 6.82
CA GLY A 118 5.86 -21.27 6.17
C GLY A 118 6.62 -20.71 4.97
N ASP A 119 7.91 -21.05 4.88
CA ASP A 119 8.77 -20.67 3.76
C ASP A 119 8.26 -21.27 2.44
N GLY A 120 8.20 -20.44 1.40
CA GLY A 120 7.63 -20.80 0.10
C GLY A 120 6.10 -20.89 0.07
N GLY A 121 5.42 -20.56 1.19
CA GLY A 121 3.97 -20.55 1.33
C GLY A 121 3.26 -19.47 0.51
N THR A 122 1.94 -19.58 0.43
CA THR A 122 1.08 -18.66 -0.35
C THR A 122 1.25 -17.21 0.08
N GLU A 123 1.33 -16.95 1.38
CA GLU A 123 1.44 -15.61 1.97
C GLU A 123 2.78 -14.96 1.62
N GLN A 124 3.88 -15.72 1.73
CA GLN A 124 5.21 -15.21 1.36
C GLN A 124 5.32 -14.94 -0.15
N LYS A 125 4.76 -15.82 -0.98
CA LYS A 125 4.68 -15.61 -2.43
C LYS A 125 3.83 -14.39 -2.78
N ALA A 126 2.67 -14.22 -2.15
CA ALA A 126 1.81 -13.06 -2.36
C ALA A 126 2.53 -11.74 -2.05
N VAL A 127 3.25 -11.67 -0.92
CA VAL A 127 4.07 -10.49 -0.58
C VAL A 127 5.17 -10.26 -1.61
N THR A 128 5.87 -11.31 -2.01
CA THR A 128 6.96 -11.21 -3.00
C THR A 128 6.45 -10.74 -4.36
N GLU A 129 5.35 -11.32 -4.85
CA GLU A 129 4.73 -10.96 -6.13
C GLU A 129 4.22 -9.52 -6.13
N ALA A 130 3.56 -9.08 -5.06
CA ALA A 130 3.02 -7.72 -4.96
C ALA A 130 4.13 -6.64 -4.97
N TRP A 131 5.25 -6.87 -4.28
CA TRP A 131 6.37 -5.92 -4.30
C TRP A 131 7.10 -5.87 -5.66
N LYS A 132 7.15 -6.99 -6.39
CA LYS A 132 7.62 -7.02 -7.78
C LYS A 132 6.67 -6.28 -8.71
N GLU A 133 5.36 -6.46 -8.52
CA GLU A 133 4.33 -5.81 -9.34
C GLU A 133 4.42 -4.29 -9.29
N VAL A 134 4.86 -3.71 -8.16
CA VAL A 134 5.04 -2.26 -8.02
C VAL A 134 6.47 -1.77 -8.34
N GLY A 135 7.35 -2.66 -8.82
CA GLY A 135 8.70 -2.32 -9.28
C GLY A 135 9.72 -2.05 -8.17
N VAL A 136 9.53 -2.62 -6.97
CA VAL A 136 10.47 -2.47 -5.85
C VAL A 136 11.50 -3.60 -5.79
N LEU A 137 11.11 -4.80 -6.23
CA LEU A 137 11.95 -6.02 -6.25
C LEU A 137 12.28 -6.48 -7.66
#